data_AF-A0A9W7XEG8-F1
#
_entry.id   AF-A0A9W7XEG8-F1
#
_cell.length_a   1.000
_cell.length_b   1.000
_cell.length_c   1.000
_cell.angle_alpha   90.00
_cell.angle_beta   90.00
_cell.angle_gamma   90.00
#
_symmetry.space_group_name_H-M   'P 1'
#
loop_
_entity.id
_entity.type
_entity.pdbx_description
1 polymer ?
#
loop_
_entity_poly.entity_id
_entity_poly.type
_entity_poly.pdbx_seq_one_letter_code
_entity_poly.pdbx_strand_id
1 'polypeptide(L)'
;LLRYYPRVLYVDIDIHHGDGVQEAFYNTDRVMTCSFHKYNGDFVPGTGAIDEMGSGLGKFFAVNVPLQDGIDDRSYTQLFKTIMSAVMETFRPGAIVLQCGADSLGLDRLGVFNLSIAAHGECVRFMRRFGIPMMVIGGGGYTIRNVARCWTFETGIVCGAELPPQLPNTVYRDFFGPDYSLHPQLSGRVVNHNSKAYLNALTARILEQLRYLKGAPSVQMHEAPPDIQRFLDEHEKYVGDREADKYREEKEDRRGRREDVAEFYESDRDQDLDENDEENSVDV
;
A
#
# COMPACT_ATOMS: atom_id res chain seq x y z
N LEU A 1 -13.52 -9.84 -8.64
CA LEU A 1 -14.76 -9.18 -8.15
C LEU A 1 -15.83 -8.99 -9.24
N LEU A 2 -15.50 -8.39 -10.39
CA LEU A 2 -16.47 -8.10 -11.47
C LEU A 2 -17.22 -9.31 -12.07
N ARG A 3 -16.75 -10.54 -11.82
CA ARG A 3 -17.50 -11.77 -12.17
C ARG A 3 -18.80 -11.93 -11.38
N TYR A 4 -18.88 -11.36 -10.17
CA TYR A 4 -20.00 -11.54 -9.23
C TYR A 4 -20.71 -10.23 -8.89
N TYR A 5 -19.97 -9.12 -8.86
CA TYR A 5 -20.52 -7.81 -8.50
C TYR A 5 -20.67 -6.93 -9.73
N PRO A 6 -21.87 -6.36 -9.99
CA PRO A 6 -22.08 -5.44 -11.11
C PRO A 6 -21.23 -4.18 -11.00
N ARG A 7 -21.09 -3.66 -9.78
CA ARG A 7 -20.36 -2.44 -9.44
C ARG A 7 -19.36 -2.70 -8.32
N VAL A 8 -18.10 -2.31 -8.55
CA VAL A 8 -17.03 -2.39 -7.56
C VAL A 8 -16.50 -0.99 -7.31
N LEU A 9 -16.41 -0.58 -6.04
CA LEU A 9 -15.82 0.69 -5.66
C LEU A 9 -14.37 0.46 -5.23
N TYR A 10 -13.44 1.18 -5.85
CA TYR A 10 -12.04 1.25 -5.42
C TYR A 10 -11.83 2.59 -4.69
N VAL A 11 -11.37 2.52 -3.44
CA VAL A 11 -11.07 3.68 -2.60
C VAL A 11 -9.59 3.65 -2.26
N ASP A 12 -8.92 4.78 -2.45
CA ASP A 12 -7.48 4.92 -2.30
C ASP A 12 -7.15 6.07 -1.34
N ILE A 13 -6.50 5.74 -0.23
CA ILE A 13 -6.04 6.69 0.80
C ILE A 13 -4.50 6.74 0.91
N ASP A 14 -3.79 6.20 -0.08
CA ASP A 14 -2.37 6.49 -0.33
C ASP A 14 -2.17 7.98 -0.58
N ILE A 15 -0.98 8.51 -0.25
CA ILE A 15 -0.70 9.91 -0.58
C ILE A 15 -0.51 10.12 -2.09
N HIS A 16 -0.13 9.08 -2.83
CA HIS A 16 0.02 9.11 -4.27
C HIS A 16 -1.31 8.83 -4.96
N HIS A 17 -1.51 9.42 -6.13
CA HIS A 17 -2.69 9.11 -6.93
C HIS A 17 -2.63 7.66 -7.42
N GLY A 18 -3.75 6.93 -7.25
CA GLY A 18 -3.93 5.55 -7.73
C GLY A 18 -4.13 5.45 -9.24
N ASP A 19 -3.20 6.03 -10.00
CA ASP A 19 -3.24 6.21 -11.44
C ASP A 19 -3.41 4.91 -12.23
N GLY A 20 -2.68 3.84 -11.87
CA GLY A 20 -2.78 2.55 -12.54
C GLY A 20 -4.17 1.93 -12.45
N VAL A 21 -4.83 2.03 -11.29
CA VAL A 21 -6.20 1.52 -11.12
C VAL A 21 -7.21 2.43 -11.84
N GLN A 22 -7.00 3.75 -11.78
CA GLN A 22 -7.80 4.71 -12.54
C GLN A 22 -7.72 4.44 -14.05
N GLU A 23 -6.53 4.27 -14.61
CA GLU A 23 -6.31 4.03 -16.04
C GLU A 23 -6.96 2.72 -16.47
N ALA A 24 -6.77 1.64 -15.71
CA ALA A 24 -7.34 0.33 -16.00
C ALA A 24 -8.87 0.34 -16.13
N PHE A 25 -9.54 1.26 -15.42
CA PHE A 25 -11.00 1.39 -15.41
C PHE A 25 -11.53 2.71 -15.98
N TYR A 26 -10.69 3.49 -16.66
CA TYR A 26 -11.01 4.87 -17.08
C TYR A 26 -12.22 4.98 -18.01
N ASN A 27 -12.54 3.90 -18.73
CA ASN A 27 -13.58 3.83 -19.75
C ASN A 27 -14.79 2.97 -19.36
N THR A 28 -14.94 2.55 -18.10
CA THR A 28 -16.06 1.72 -17.64
C THR A 28 -16.87 2.36 -16.51
N ASP A 29 -18.16 2.09 -16.49
CA ASP A 29 -19.11 2.44 -15.43
C ASP A 29 -19.25 1.35 -14.34
N ARG A 30 -18.56 0.21 -14.51
CA ARG A 30 -18.62 -0.92 -13.58
C ARG A 30 -17.69 -0.78 -12.39
N VAL A 31 -16.68 0.07 -12.50
CA VAL A 31 -15.73 0.36 -11.43
C VAL A 31 -15.69 1.86 -11.25
N MET A 32 -15.89 2.31 -10.02
CA MET A 32 -15.64 3.70 -9.65
C MET A 32 -14.34 3.75 -8.87
N THR A 33 -13.42 4.63 -9.26
CA THR A 33 -12.20 4.91 -8.51
C THR A 33 -12.37 6.20 -7.72
N CYS A 34 -11.94 6.20 -6.46
CA CYS A 34 -11.98 7.36 -5.57
C CYS A 34 -10.62 7.50 -4.89
N SER A 35 -9.82 8.49 -5.27
CA SER A 35 -8.45 8.66 -4.75
C SER A 35 -8.27 10.01 -4.04
N PHE A 36 -7.68 9.97 -2.85
CA PHE A 36 -7.39 11.13 -2.00
C PHE A 36 -5.88 11.32 -1.85
N HIS A 37 -5.30 12.18 -2.66
CA HIS A 37 -3.84 12.23 -2.84
C HIS A 37 -3.32 13.66 -2.86
N LYS A 38 -2.00 13.80 -2.67
CA LYS A 38 -1.33 15.08 -2.88
C LYS A 38 -1.28 15.39 -4.38
N TYR A 39 -1.60 16.62 -4.75
CA TYR A 39 -1.53 17.07 -6.14
C TYR A 39 -1.05 18.51 -6.29
N ASN A 40 0.01 18.67 -7.09
CA ASN A 40 0.51 19.96 -7.57
C ASN A 40 1.02 19.87 -9.02
N GLY A 41 0.71 18.79 -9.74
CA GLY A 41 1.23 18.50 -11.10
C GLY A 41 2.63 17.89 -11.14
N ASP A 42 3.46 18.10 -10.10
CA ASP A 42 4.86 17.62 -10.07
C ASP A 42 5.06 16.43 -9.13
N PHE A 43 4.20 16.26 -8.12
CA PHE A 43 4.27 15.15 -7.19
C PHE A 43 3.86 13.86 -7.88
N VAL A 44 4.71 12.82 -7.76
CA VAL A 44 4.50 11.52 -8.40
C VAL A 44 3.09 10.99 -8.07
N PRO A 45 2.35 10.47 -9.06
CA PRO A 45 2.70 10.27 -10.47
C PRO A 45 2.50 11.49 -11.40
N GLY A 46 2.03 12.63 -10.88
CA GLY A 46 1.76 13.84 -11.67
C GLY A 46 0.36 13.89 -12.30
N THR A 47 -0.47 12.87 -12.04
CA THR A 47 -1.88 12.75 -12.48
C THR A 47 -2.83 12.86 -11.29
N GLY A 48 -4.14 12.73 -11.53
CA GLY A 48 -5.16 12.85 -10.49
C GLY A 48 -5.71 14.28 -10.35
N ALA A 49 -5.61 15.09 -11.40
CA ALA A 49 -6.27 16.37 -11.43
C ALA A 49 -7.79 16.20 -11.28
N ILE A 50 -8.46 17.21 -10.70
CA ILE A 50 -9.92 17.17 -10.45
C ILE A 50 -10.77 17.02 -11.72
N ASP A 51 -10.22 17.35 -12.89
CA ASP A 51 -10.86 17.24 -14.19
C ASP A 51 -10.58 15.90 -14.91
N GLU A 52 -9.69 15.07 -14.37
CA GLU A 52 -9.52 13.67 -14.79
C GLU A 52 -10.68 12.82 -14.24
N MET A 53 -11.81 12.86 -14.95
CA MET A 53 -13.08 12.26 -14.50
C MET A 53 -13.46 10.98 -15.25
N GLY A 54 -12.52 10.32 -15.93
CA GLY A 54 -12.83 9.20 -16.81
C GLY A 54 -13.32 9.63 -18.20
N SER A 55 -13.54 8.67 -19.08
CA SER A 55 -13.95 8.93 -20.46
C SER A 55 -14.95 7.89 -20.99
N GLY A 56 -15.63 8.20 -22.09
CA GLY A 56 -16.64 7.31 -22.66
C GLY A 56 -17.73 6.92 -21.65
N LEU A 57 -17.92 5.62 -21.43
CA LEU A 57 -18.85 5.10 -20.42
C LEU A 57 -18.38 5.34 -18.98
N GLY A 58 -17.07 5.44 -18.75
CA GLY A 58 -16.47 5.72 -17.43
C GLY A 58 -16.44 7.20 -17.06
N LYS A 59 -17.02 8.09 -17.88
CA LYS A 59 -17.10 9.51 -17.54
C LYS A 59 -17.91 9.72 -16.26
N PHE A 60 -17.34 10.45 -15.31
CA PHE A 60 -17.78 10.66 -13.93
C PHE A 60 -17.61 9.45 -12.98
N PHE A 61 -16.92 8.39 -13.40
CA PHE A 61 -16.59 7.23 -12.54
C PHE A 61 -15.15 7.24 -12.01
N ALA A 62 -14.33 8.21 -12.41
CA ALA A 62 -13.09 8.53 -11.70
C ALA A 62 -13.29 9.78 -10.84
N VAL A 63 -13.15 9.64 -9.52
CA VAL A 63 -13.29 10.70 -8.54
C VAL A 63 -11.94 10.99 -7.93
N ASN A 64 -11.38 12.16 -8.27
CA ASN A 64 -10.10 12.62 -7.76
C ASN A 64 -10.27 13.72 -6.73
N VAL A 65 -9.59 13.55 -5.59
CA VAL A 65 -9.57 14.51 -4.49
C VAL A 65 -8.14 15.04 -4.33
N PRO A 66 -7.70 15.98 -5.19
CA PRO A 66 -6.37 16.58 -5.10
C PRO A 66 -6.26 17.44 -3.83
N LEU A 67 -5.22 17.18 -3.04
CA LEU A 67 -4.94 17.86 -1.79
C LEU A 67 -3.56 18.52 -1.80
N GLN A 68 -3.39 19.48 -0.89
CA GLN A 68 -2.13 20.17 -0.65
C GLN A 68 -1.41 19.58 0.57
N ASP A 69 -0.17 20.03 0.78
CA ASP A 69 0.66 19.63 1.91
C ASP A 69 -0.01 19.80 3.27
N GLY A 70 0.35 18.91 4.19
CA GLY A 70 0.09 19.06 5.61
C GLY A 70 -1.37 18.95 6.04
N ILE A 71 -2.26 18.35 5.23
CA ILE A 71 -3.65 18.13 5.62
C ILE A 71 -3.71 17.40 6.98
N ASP A 72 -4.57 17.92 7.87
CA ASP A 72 -4.73 17.41 9.23
C ASP A 72 -5.89 16.41 9.36
N ASP A 73 -5.90 15.67 10.48
CA ASP A 73 -6.88 14.66 10.83
C ASP A 73 -8.33 15.13 10.65
N ARG A 74 -8.67 16.32 11.18
CA ARG A 74 -10.04 16.83 11.15
C ARG A 74 -10.47 17.16 9.73
N SER A 75 -9.62 17.84 8.98
CA SER A 75 -9.89 18.25 7.60
C SER A 75 -10.04 17.03 6.70
N TYR A 76 -9.11 16.07 6.80
CA TYR A 76 -9.12 14.86 6.00
C TYR A 76 -10.35 13.99 6.30
N THR A 77 -10.61 13.66 7.57
CA THR A 77 -11.74 12.78 7.94
C THR A 77 -13.10 13.40 7.63
N GLN A 78 -13.27 14.72 7.78
CA GLN A 78 -14.51 15.40 7.41
C GLN A 78 -14.73 15.38 5.89
N LEU A 79 -13.68 15.67 5.11
CA LEU A 79 -13.71 15.65 3.65
C LEU A 79 -14.03 14.23 3.14
N PHE A 80 -13.27 13.24 3.61
CA PHE A 80 -13.42 11.83 3.26
C PHE A 80 -14.85 11.35 3.51
N LYS A 81 -15.38 11.55 4.73
CA LYS A 81 -16.75 11.14 5.08
C LYS A 81 -17.80 11.80 4.20
N THR A 82 -17.62 13.09 3.87
CA THR A 82 -18.58 13.83 3.03
C THR A 82 -18.61 13.28 1.60
N ILE A 83 -17.44 13.13 0.98
CA ILE A 83 -17.32 12.63 -0.39
C ILE A 83 -17.77 11.16 -0.46
N MET A 84 -17.25 10.32 0.45
CA MET A 84 -17.55 8.89 0.42
C MET A 84 -19.02 8.59 0.74
N SER A 85 -19.70 9.40 1.55
CA SER A 85 -21.16 9.28 1.72
C SER A 85 -21.90 9.46 0.38
N ALA A 86 -21.55 10.51 -0.37
CA ALA A 86 -22.17 10.81 -1.65
C ALA A 86 -21.83 9.76 -2.72
N VAL A 87 -20.59 9.26 -2.74
CA VAL A 87 -20.16 8.15 -3.59
C VAL A 87 -20.98 6.91 -3.32
N MET A 88 -21.13 6.51 -2.05
CA MET A 88 -21.89 5.32 -1.67
C MET A 88 -23.38 5.45 -2.02
N GLU A 89 -23.98 6.62 -1.82
CA GLU A 89 -25.38 6.90 -2.18
C GLU A 89 -25.63 6.85 -3.69
N THR A 90 -24.69 7.39 -4.47
CA THR A 90 -24.81 7.56 -5.92
C THR A 90 -24.45 6.27 -6.65
N PHE A 91 -23.27 5.71 -6.38
CA PHE A 91 -22.72 4.56 -7.12
C PHE A 91 -23.27 3.22 -6.63
N ARG A 92 -23.65 3.11 -5.35
CA ARG A 92 -24.23 1.89 -4.73
C ARG A 92 -23.44 0.62 -5.08
N PRO A 93 -22.16 0.52 -4.70
CA PRO A 93 -21.33 -0.63 -5.04
C PRO A 93 -21.84 -1.93 -4.41
N GLY A 94 -21.55 -3.06 -5.06
CA GLY A 94 -21.77 -4.39 -4.48
C GLY A 94 -20.56 -4.94 -3.72
N ALA A 95 -19.37 -4.40 -3.98
CA ALA A 95 -18.14 -4.71 -3.27
C ALA A 95 -17.21 -3.48 -3.23
N ILE A 96 -16.36 -3.42 -2.21
CA ILE A 96 -15.38 -2.35 -1.99
C ILE A 96 -13.97 -2.96 -1.99
N VAL A 97 -13.03 -2.28 -2.63
CA VAL A 97 -11.59 -2.47 -2.43
C VAL A 97 -11.07 -1.18 -1.81
N LEU A 98 -10.50 -1.27 -0.62
CA LEU A 98 -9.91 -0.14 0.10
C LEU A 98 -8.40 -0.34 0.17
N GLN A 99 -7.67 0.49 -0.56
CA GLN A 99 -6.23 0.61 -0.50
C GLN A 99 -5.89 1.49 0.71
N CYS A 100 -5.07 0.97 1.64
CA CYS A 100 -4.70 1.60 2.90
C CYS A 100 -3.21 2.02 2.89
N GLY A 101 -2.78 2.75 1.87
CA GLY A 101 -1.43 3.34 1.81
C GLY A 101 -1.15 4.16 3.06
N ALA A 102 -0.10 3.79 3.79
CA ALA A 102 0.28 4.37 5.07
C ALA A 102 1.30 5.51 4.93
N ASP A 103 1.67 5.90 3.72
CA ASP A 103 2.51 7.07 3.44
C ASP A 103 1.75 8.41 3.49
N SER A 104 0.42 8.38 3.61
CA SER A 104 -0.38 9.55 3.97
C SER A 104 -0.30 9.90 5.47
N LEU A 105 0.36 9.06 6.28
CA LEU A 105 0.64 9.38 7.68
C LEU A 105 1.63 10.53 7.83
N GLY A 106 1.50 11.26 8.93
CA GLY A 106 2.52 12.19 9.37
C GLY A 106 3.84 11.48 9.65
N LEU A 107 4.95 12.18 9.34
CA LEU A 107 6.33 11.67 9.47
C LEU A 107 6.65 10.46 8.59
N ASP A 108 5.90 10.27 7.50
CA ASP A 108 6.37 9.40 6.44
C ASP A 108 7.67 9.95 5.81
N ARG A 109 8.47 9.07 5.21
CA ARG A 109 9.75 9.44 4.59
C ARG A 109 9.56 10.18 3.27
N LEU A 110 8.50 9.87 2.53
CA LEU A 110 8.18 10.45 1.22
C LEU A 110 6.92 11.33 1.28
N GLY A 111 5.95 10.94 2.11
CA GLY A 111 4.70 11.66 2.26
C GLY A 111 4.81 12.96 3.08
N VAL A 112 3.96 13.92 2.75
CA VAL A 112 3.93 15.27 3.36
C VAL A 112 2.57 15.65 3.95
N PHE A 113 1.73 14.67 4.23
CA PHE A 113 0.51 14.85 5.02
C PHE A 113 0.80 14.81 6.52
N ASN A 114 -0.19 15.11 7.35
CA ASN A 114 -0.08 15.12 8.82
C ASN A 114 -1.05 14.13 9.48
N LEU A 115 -1.43 13.03 8.81
CA LEU A 115 -2.44 12.13 9.36
C LEU A 115 -1.90 11.31 10.54
N SER A 116 -2.70 11.21 11.60
CA SER A 116 -2.49 10.22 12.65
C SER A 116 -3.02 8.85 12.23
N ILE A 117 -2.51 7.81 12.89
CA ILE A 117 -3.03 6.43 12.73
C ILE A 117 -4.53 6.36 13.06
N ALA A 118 -4.99 7.17 14.03
CA ALA A 118 -6.40 7.20 14.40
C ALA A 118 -7.28 7.78 13.28
N ALA A 119 -6.84 8.85 12.62
CA ALA A 119 -7.55 9.47 11.51
C ALA A 119 -7.53 8.60 10.24
N HIS A 120 -6.40 7.97 9.95
CA HIS A 120 -6.28 7.02 8.84
C HIS A 120 -7.22 5.82 9.05
N GLY A 121 -7.18 5.19 10.22
CA GLY A 121 -8.12 4.11 10.58
C GLY A 121 -9.59 4.54 10.67
N GLU A 122 -9.90 5.82 10.88
CA GLU A 122 -11.28 6.31 10.82
C GLU A 122 -11.87 6.20 9.40
N CYS A 123 -11.04 6.26 8.36
CA CYS A 123 -11.46 6.02 6.98
C CYS A 123 -11.90 4.56 6.81
N VAL A 124 -11.09 3.61 7.30
CA VAL A 124 -11.45 2.17 7.32
C VAL A 124 -12.73 1.92 8.11
N ARG A 125 -12.85 2.50 9.32
CA ARG A 125 -14.04 2.36 10.17
C ARG A 125 -15.29 2.89 9.47
N PHE A 126 -15.18 4.03 8.79
CA PHE A 126 -16.27 4.63 8.05
C PHE A 126 -16.73 3.73 6.89
N MET A 127 -15.80 3.22 6.08
CA MET A 127 -16.14 2.34 4.96
C MET A 127 -16.73 1.00 5.44
N ARG A 128 -16.18 0.42 6.51
CA ARG A 128 -16.70 -0.82 7.13
C ARG A 128 -18.16 -0.69 7.57
N ARG A 129 -18.60 0.48 8.01
CA ARG A 129 -19.97 0.72 8.51
C ARG A 129 -21.06 0.45 7.47
N PHE A 130 -20.74 0.54 6.17
CA PHE A 130 -21.72 0.30 5.12
C PHE A 130 -22.12 -1.18 4.99
N GLY A 131 -21.40 -2.12 5.61
CA GLY A 131 -21.79 -3.53 5.67
C GLY A 131 -21.74 -4.26 4.32
N ILE A 132 -20.96 -3.75 3.37
CA ILE A 132 -20.75 -4.33 2.03
C ILE A 132 -19.46 -5.16 2.05
N PRO A 133 -19.37 -6.27 1.28
CA PRO A 133 -18.11 -6.99 1.11
C PRO A 133 -16.93 -6.06 0.82
N MET A 134 -15.92 -6.06 1.67
CA MET A 134 -14.79 -5.14 1.63
C MET A 134 -13.48 -5.93 1.65
N MET A 135 -12.65 -5.69 0.63
CA MET A 135 -11.26 -6.13 0.58
C MET A 135 -10.38 -4.97 1.02
N VAL A 136 -9.50 -5.21 2.00
CA VAL A 136 -8.54 -4.20 2.49
C VAL A 136 -7.16 -4.63 2.06
N ILE A 137 -6.42 -3.74 1.41
CA ILE A 137 -5.06 -3.98 0.92
C ILE A 137 -4.12 -2.90 1.47
N GLY A 138 -2.83 -3.19 1.55
CA GLY A 138 -1.81 -2.22 1.94
C GLY A 138 -1.53 -1.18 0.84
N GLY A 139 -0.28 -0.77 0.71
CA GLY A 139 0.11 0.29 -0.23
C GLY A 139 1.49 0.85 0.08
N GLY A 140 1.68 2.14 -0.24
CA GLY A 140 2.85 2.90 0.18
C GLY A 140 2.97 2.99 1.71
N GLY A 141 4.13 3.42 2.17
CA GLY A 141 4.45 3.51 3.60
C GLY A 141 5.94 3.31 3.84
N TYR A 142 6.65 4.38 4.15
CA TYR A 142 8.12 4.42 4.07
C TYR A 142 8.79 4.75 5.41
N THR A 143 8.00 5.16 6.41
CA THR A 143 8.39 5.06 7.83
C THR A 143 7.84 3.75 8.41
N ILE A 144 8.55 2.64 8.18
CA ILE A 144 8.07 1.27 8.39
C ILE A 144 7.54 0.98 9.82
N ARG A 145 8.06 1.65 10.86
CA ARG A 145 7.53 1.53 12.24
C ARG A 145 6.10 2.07 12.37
N ASN A 146 5.77 3.10 11.60
CA ASN A 146 4.42 3.67 11.59
C ASN A 146 3.50 2.86 10.69
N VAL A 147 4.00 2.30 9.59
CA VAL A 147 3.27 1.34 8.76
C VAL A 147 2.78 0.15 9.58
N ALA A 148 3.70 -0.48 10.35
CA ALA A 148 3.36 -1.60 11.22
C ALA A 148 2.27 -1.23 12.25
N ARG A 149 2.37 -0.06 12.89
CA ARG A 149 1.35 0.43 13.82
C ARG A 149 0.01 0.69 13.12
N CYS A 150 0.03 1.31 11.95
CA CYS A 150 -1.18 1.66 11.19
C CYS A 150 -1.97 0.44 10.78
N TRP A 151 -1.34 -0.49 10.05
CA TRP A 151 -2.01 -1.69 9.57
C TRP A 151 -2.41 -2.63 10.71
N THR A 152 -1.67 -2.64 11.83
CA THR A 152 -2.10 -3.34 13.06
C THR A 152 -3.40 -2.73 13.61
N PHE A 153 -3.46 -1.40 13.72
CA PHE A 153 -4.65 -0.70 14.20
C PHE A 153 -5.87 -0.90 13.27
N GLU A 154 -5.67 -0.78 11.96
CA GLU A 154 -6.71 -1.02 10.97
C GLU A 154 -7.20 -2.47 10.96
N THR A 155 -6.31 -3.44 11.16
CA THR A 155 -6.70 -4.85 11.34
C THR A 155 -7.61 -5.01 12.56
N GLY A 156 -7.30 -4.36 13.68
CA GLY A 156 -8.17 -4.31 14.85
C GLY A 156 -9.57 -3.78 14.50
N ILE A 157 -9.66 -2.70 13.72
CA ILE A 157 -10.93 -2.14 13.24
C ILE A 157 -11.72 -3.15 12.39
N VAL A 158 -11.06 -3.81 11.43
CA VAL A 158 -11.70 -4.79 10.54
C VAL A 158 -12.25 -5.96 11.35
N CYS A 159 -11.46 -6.50 12.28
CA CYS A 159 -11.84 -7.58 13.17
C CYS A 159 -12.86 -7.18 14.25
N GLY A 160 -13.12 -5.89 14.44
CA GLY A 160 -13.97 -5.39 15.54
C GLY A 160 -13.32 -5.57 16.92
N ALA A 161 -11.99 -5.60 16.98
CA ALA A 161 -11.20 -5.71 18.20
C ALA A 161 -10.70 -4.34 18.66
N GLU A 162 -10.84 -4.07 19.95
CA GLU A 162 -10.20 -2.91 20.59
C GLU A 162 -8.76 -3.26 20.95
N LEU A 163 -7.80 -2.50 20.43
CA LEU A 163 -6.39 -2.70 20.72
C LEU A 163 -5.93 -1.72 21.80
N PRO A 164 -5.17 -2.18 22.81
CA PRO A 164 -4.61 -1.29 23.82
C PRO A 164 -3.56 -0.36 23.19
N PRO A 165 -3.37 0.86 23.72
CA PRO A 165 -2.38 1.79 23.18
C PRO A 165 -0.94 1.36 23.44
N GLN A 166 -0.67 0.51 24.44
CA GLN A 166 0.67 -0.02 24.71
C GLN A 166 1.00 -1.18 23.78
N LEU A 167 2.17 -1.13 23.13
CA LEU A 167 2.62 -2.22 22.27
C LEU A 167 3.01 -3.45 23.09
N PRO A 168 2.66 -4.67 22.63
CA PRO A 168 3.07 -5.90 23.29
C PRO A 168 4.59 -6.09 23.21
N ASN A 169 5.12 -6.93 24.10
CA ASN A 169 6.52 -7.32 24.02
C ASN A 169 6.72 -8.30 22.85
N THR A 170 7.56 -7.92 21.89
CA THR A 170 7.91 -8.74 20.72
C THR A 170 9.40 -8.61 20.42
N VAL A 171 9.94 -9.45 19.55
CA VAL A 171 11.36 -9.36 19.11
C VAL A 171 11.70 -8.04 18.42
N TYR A 172 10.69 -7.30 17.95
CA TYR A 172 10.84 -6.00 17.30
C TYR A 172 10.52 -4.81 18.22
N ARG A 173 10.31 -5.03 19.52
CA ARG A 173 9.86 -3.99 20.46
C ARG A 173 10.73 -2.74 20.41
N ASP A 174 12.05 -2.91 20.40
CA ASP A 174 13.02 -1.79 20.42
C ASP A 174 12.91 -0.89 19.19
N PHE A 175 12.36 -1.42 18.09
CA PHE A 175 12.09 -0.65 16.87
C PHE A 175 11.05 0.46 17.05
N PHE A 176 10.19 0.34 18.07
CA PHE A 176 9.11 1.27 18.38
C PHE A 176 9.46 2.24 19.52
N GLY A 177 10.73 2.29 19.92
CA GLY A 177 11.21 3.29 20.88
C GLY A 177 11.16 4.72 20.33
N PRO A 178 11.09 5.73 21.22
CA PRO A 178 11.06 5.63 22.68
C PRO A 178 9.65 5.48 23.27
N ASP A 179 8.60 5.63 22.47
CA ASP A 179 7.22 5.74 22.95
C ASP A 179 6.57 4.38 23.25
N TYR A 180 6.93 3.33 22.52
CA TYR A 180 6.34 1.98 22.62
C TYR A 180 4.80 1.99 22.56
N SER A 181 4.24 2.97 21.85
CA SER A 181 2.80 3.20 21.71
C SER A 181 2.33 2.80 20.32
N LEU A 182 1.08 2.33 20.23
CA LEU A 182 0.36 2.14 18.96
C LEU A 182 0.04 3.48 18.29
N HIS A 183 -0.14 4.53 19.09
CA HIS A 183 -0.51 5.88 18.63
C HIS A 183 0.55 6.91 19.03
N PRO A 184 1.72 6.94 18.38
CA PRO A 184 2.68 8.03 18.53
C PRO A 184 2.12 9.35 17.96
N GLN A 185 2.67 10.47 18.42
CA GLN A 185 2.34 11.79 17.87
C GLN A 185 2.97 11.97 16.48
N LEU A 186 2.15 11.82 15.43
CA LEU A 186 2.59 11.94 14.03
C LEU A 186 2.27 13.29 13.39
N SER A 187 1.27 14.01 13.91
CA SER A 187 0.74 15.22 13.29
C SER A 187 1.49 16.49 13.71
N GLY A 188 1.43 17.52 12.84
CA GLY A 188 1.80 18.90 13.16
C GLY A 188 3.22 19.33 12.76
N ARG A 189 3.91 18.59 11.88
CA ARG A 189 5.26 18.98 11.41
C ARG A 189 5.25 19.74 10.09
N VAL A 190 4.23 19.53 9.27
CA VAL A 190 4.05 20.24 7.99
C VAL A 190 2.97 21.30 8.17
N VAL A 191 3.14 22.49 7.58
CA VAL A 191 2.10 23.52 7.59
C VAL A 191 0.92 23.04 6.74
N ASN A 192 -0.30 23.14 7.26
CA ASN A 192 -1.49 22.75 6.50
C ASN A 192 -1.83 23.80 5.44
N HIS A 193 -1.61 23.47 4.17
CA HIS A 193 -1.90 24.34 3.02
C HIS A 193 -3.34 24.19 2.48
N ASN A 194 -4.15 23.32 3.10
CA ASN A 194 -5.53 23.06 2.70
C ASN A 194 -6.47 24.02 3.43
N SER A 195 -6.61 25.24 2.90
CA SER A 195 -7.55 26.21 3.48
C SER A 195 -8.99 25.66 3.46
N LYS A 196 -9.81 26.05 4.44
CA LYS A 196 -11.23 25.68 4.48
C LYS A 196 -11.99 26.10 3.21
N ALA A 197 -11.65 27.25 2.64
CA ALA A 197 -12.24 27.71 1.38
C ALA A 197 -11.90 26.77 0.21
N TYR A 198 -10.64 26.34 0.12
CA TYR A 198 -10.20 25.36 -0.88
C TYR A 198 -10.92 24.02 -0.72
N LEU A 199 -10.96 23.46 0.48
CA LEU A 199 -11.63 22.18 0.74
C LEU A 199 -13.14 22.24 0.47
N ASN A 200 -13.79 23.35 0.80
CA ASN A 200 -15.21 23.54 0.49
C ASN A 200 -15.46 23.62 -1.02
N ALA A 201 -14.63 24.36 -1.76
CA ALA A 201 -14.74 24.46 -3.22
C ALA A 201 -14.49 23.11 -3.91
N LEU A 202 -13.47 22.38 -3.43
CA LEU A 202 -13.16 21.02 -3.86
C LEU A 202 -14.34 20.07 -3.63
N THR A 203 -14.90 20.07 -2.42
CA THR A 203 -16.07 19.27 -2.06
C THR A 203 -17.26 19.59 -2.95
N ALA A 204 -17.59 20.88 -3.12
CA ALA A 204 -18.72 21.30 -3.94
C ALA A 204 -18.58 20.84 -5.40
N ARG A 205 -17.37 20.93 -5.96
CA ARG A 205 -17.09 20.49 -7.33
C ARG A 205 -17.22 18.98 -7.48
N ILE A 206 -16.69 18.19 -6.54
CA ILE A 206 -16.82 16.72 -6.56
C ILE A 206 -18.28 16.29 -6.40
N LEU A 207 -19.03 16.91 -5.50
CA LEU A 207 -20.46 16.63 -5.33
C LEU A 207 -21.24 16.96 -6.62
N GLU A 208 -20.89 18.04 -7.32
CA GLU A 208 -21.50 18.35 -8.61
C GLU A 208 -21.17 17.32 -9.68
N GLN A 209 -19.93 16.83 -9.73
CA GLN A 209 -19.53 15.75 -10.65
C GLN A 209 -20.37 14.49 -10.40
N LEU A 210 -20.56 14.10 -9.14
CA LEU A 210 -21.38 12.93 -8.77
C LEU A 210 -22.86 13.10 -9.19
N ARG A 211 -23.40 14.32 -9.20
CA ARG A 211 -24.79 14.57 -9.63
C ARG A 211 -25.04 14.21 -11.10
N TYR A 212 -24.01 14.23 -11.95
CA TYR A 212 -24.16 13.86 -13.36
C TYR A 212 -24.44 12.38 -13.59
N LEU A 213 -24.14 11.51 -12.61
CA LEU A 213 -24.42 10.08 -12.69
C LEU A 213 -25.92 9.75 -12.65
N LYS A 214 -26.78 10.71 -12.23
CA LYS A 214 -28.26 10.55 -12.13
C LYS A 214 -28.69 9.24 -11.41
N GLY A 215 -27.95 8.83 -10.38
CA GLY A 215 -28.19 7.59 -9.62
C GLY A 215 -27.25 6.46 -10.05
N ALA A 216 -27.51 5.23 -9.61
CA ALA A 216 -26.70 4.07 -9.99
C ALA A 216 -27.18 3.56 -11.37
N PRO A 217 -26.38 3.72 -12.44
CA PRO A 217 -26.82 3.29 -13.77
C PRO A 217 -26.95 1.76 -13.83
N SER A 218 -27.88 1.31 -14.67
CA SER A 218 -28.07 -0.10 -14.99
C SER A 218 -26.86 -0.62 -15.74
N VAL A 219 -26.06 -1.43 -15.07
CA VAL A 219 -24.86 -2.06 -15.63
C VAL A 219 -25.25 -3.36 -16.35
N GLN A 220 -24.91 -3.48 -17.63
CA GLN A 220 -24.97 -4.77 -18.33
C GLN A 220 -23.78 -5.64 -17.91
N MET A 221 -24.07 -6.81 -17.36
CA MET A 221 -23.06 -7.83 -17.10
C MET A 221 -22.53 -8.37 -18.43
N HIS A 222 -21.23 -8.26 -18.63
CA HIS A 222 -20.53 -8.89 -19.74
C HIS A 222 -19.76 -10.09 -19.21
N GLU A 223 -19.81 -11.22 -19.93
CA GLU A 223 -18.91 -12.34 -19.66
C GLU A 223 -17.47 -11.88 -19.91
N ALA A 224 -16.56 -12.26 -19.00
CA ALA A 224 -15.15 -11.95 -19.17
C ALA A 224 -14.63 -12.65 -20.43
N PRO A 225 -13.96 -11.95 -21.37
CA PRO A 225 -13.39 -12.58 -22.55
C PRO A 225 -12.43 -13.71 -22.16
N PRO A 226 -12.44 -14.85 -22.88
CA PRO A 226 -11.58 -16.01 -22.58
C PRO A 226 -10.09 -15.67 -22.46
N ASP A 227 -9.62 -14.66 -23.21
CA ASP A 227 -8.20 -14.29 -23.30
C ASP A 227 -7.60 -13.70 -22.01
N ILE A 228 -8.39 -13.03 -21.15
CA ILE A 228 -7.83 -12.46 -19.90
C ILE A 228 -7.35 -13.57 -18.97
N GLN A 229 -8.03 -14.72 -18.96
CA GLN A 229 -7.60 -15.86 -18.16
C GLN A 229 -6.21 -16.32 -18.61
N ARG A 230 -5.97 -16.36 -19.93
CA ARG A 230 -4.68 -16.72 -20.48
C ARG A 230 -3.57 -15.73 -20.11
N PHE A 231 -3.85 -14.43 -20.11
CA PHE A 231 -2.89 -13.42 -19.64
C PHE A 231 -2.56 -13.56 -18.14
N LEU A 232 -3.56 -13.90 -17.32
CA LEU A 232 -3.37 -14.16 -15.89
C LEU A 232 -2.54 -15.43 -15.67
N ASP A 233 -2.85 -16.50 -16.40
CA ASP A 233 -2.12 -17.77 -16.33
C ASP A 233 -0.67 -17.61 -16.84
N GLU A 234 -0.44 -16.82 -17.90
CA GLU A 234 0.89 -16.48 -18.40
C GLU A 234 1.69 -15.62 -17.41
N HIS A 235 1.04 -14.68 -16.71
CA HIS A 235 1.68 -13.87 -15.67
C HIS A 235 2.02 -14.71 -14.42
N GLU A 236 1.12 -15.58 -13.97
CA GLU A 236 1.38 -16.52 -12.87
C GLU A 236 2.56 -17.44 -13.20
N LYS A 237 2.63 -17.93 -14.45
CA LYS A 237 3.75 -18.72 -14.93
C LYS A 237 5.06 -17.91 -14.94
N TYR A 238 5.03 -16.67 -15.43
CA TYR A 238 6.20 -15.79 -15.44
C TYR A 238 6.74 -15.50 -14.03
N VAL A 239 5.84 -15.26 -13.06
CA VAL A 239 6.22 -15.06 -11.66
C VAL A 239 6.79 -16.34 -11.07
N GLY A 240 6.15 -17.49 -11.32
CA GLY A 240 6.63 -18.80 -10.87
C GLY A 240 8.00 -19.16 -11.44
N ASP A 241 8.24 -18.89 -12.73
CA ASP A 241 9.53 -19.10 -13.38
C ASP A 241 10.61 -18.20 -12.77
N ARG A 242 10.31 -16.93 -12.49
CA ARG A 242 11.24 -16.02 -11.79
C ARG A 242 11.56 -16.44 -10.35
N GLU A 243 10.58 -16.96 -9.62
CA GLU A 243 10.81 -17.49 -8.27
C GLU A 243 11.65 -18.76 -8.31
N ALA A 244 11.42 -19.64 -9.30
CA ALA A 244 12.21 -20.84 -9.51
C ALA A 244 13.67 -20.52 -9.90
N ASP A 245 13.89 -19.50 -10.73
CA ASP A 245 15.23 -19.04 -11.11
C ASP A 245 15.98 -18.43 -9.91
N LYS A 246 15.32 -17.59 -9.10
CA LYS A 246 15.90 -17.10 -7.84
C LYS A 246 16.26 -18.23 -6.89
N TYR A 247 15.41 -19.24 -6.78
CA TYR A 247 15.66 -20.40 -5.93
C TYR A 247 16.82 -21.27 -6.45
N ARG A 248 17.03 -21.32 -7.77
CA ARG A 248 18.18 -21.98 -8.40
C ARG A 248 19.47 -21.20 -8.16
N GLU A 249 19.46 -19.89 -8.38
CA GLU A 249 20.60 -19.00 -8.11
C GLU A 249 21.02 -19.10 -6.63
N GLU A 250 20.09 -19.03 -5.67
CA GLU A 250 20.41 -19.19 -4.24
C GLU A 250 20.98 -20.56 -3.89
N LYS A 251 20.60 -21.61 -4.62
CA LYS A 251 21.08 -22.98 -4.42
C LYS A 251 22.46 -23.19 -5.04
N GLU A 252 22.74 -22.57 -6.18
CA GLU A 252 24.07 -22.54 -6.81
C GLU A 252 25.06 -21.72 -6.00
N ASP A 253 24.65 -20.59 -5.44
CA ASP A 253 25.48 -19.75 -4.56
C ASP A 253 25.83 -20.47 -3.23
N ARG A 254 24.89 -21.27 -2.71
CA ARG A 254 25.14 -22.19 -1.58
C ARG A 254 26.02 -23.39 -1.94
N ARG A 255 26.07 -23.78 -3.22
CA ARG A 255 26.91 -24.88 -3.71
C ARG A 255 28.33 -24.41 -3.98
N GLY A 256 28.51 -23.23 -4.57
CA GLY A 256 29.80 -22.56 -4.75
C GLY A 256 30.51 -22.28 -3.43
N ARG A 257 29.77 -21.91 -2.37
CA ARG A 257 30.35 -21.78 -1.02
C ARG A 257 30.77 -23.09 -0.35
N ARG A 258 30.37 -24.26 -0.87
CA ARG A 258 30.76 -25.57 -0.34
C ARG A 258 31.96 -26.18 -1.06
N GLU A 259 32.42 -25.59 -2.16
CA GLU A 259 33.54 -26.13 -2.95
C GLU A 259 34.92 -25.55 -2.57
N ASP A 260 35.01 -24.52 -1.73
CA ASP A 260 36.28 -23.90 -1.30
C ASP A 260 36.90 -24.49 -0.01
N VAL A 261 36.50 -25.70 0.42
CA VAL A 261 37.14 -26.37 1.58
C VAL A 261 37.37 -27.85 1.32
N ALA A 262 38.19 -28.18 0.32
CA ALA A 262 38.91 -29.45 0.28
C ALA A 262 40.10 -29.40 -0.71
N GLU A 263 41.31 -29.52 -0.14
CA GLU A 263 42.53 -30.09 -0.74
C GLU A 263 43.35 -29.29 -1.76
N PHE A 264 44.54 -28.85 -1.33
CA PHE A 264 45.69 -28.60 -2.22
C PHE A 264 46.99 -29.25 -1.64
N TYR A 265 47.24 -30.49 -2.11
CA TYR A 265 48.48 -31.23 -2.45
C TYR A 265 49.56 -31.64 -1.43
N GLU A 266 49.70 -32.97 -1.29
CA GLU A 266 50.98 -33.70 -1.24
C GLU A 266 51.61 -33.79 -2.66
N SER A 267 52.93 -33.56 -2.80
CA SER A 267 53.89 -34.46 -3.51
C SER A 267 55.29 -33.84 -3.75
N ASP A 268 56.30 -34.59 -3.26
CA ASP A 268 57.62 -34.98 -3.79
C ASP A 268 58.56 -33.99 -4.54
N ARG A 269 59.77 -33.72 -3.97
CA ARG A 269 61.04 -34.47 -4.26
C ARG A 269 62.31 -33.80 -3.68
N ASP A 270 63.21 -34.68 -3.21
CA ASP A 270 64.69 -34.68 -3.17
C ASP A 270 65.46 -33.51 -2.50
N GLN A 271 66.15 -33.79 -1.38
CA GLN A 271 67.60 -34.02 -1.32
C GLN A 271 68.10 -34.27 0.11
N ASP A 272 69.11 -35.15 0.16
CA ASP A 272 69.87 -35.65 1.31
C ASP A 272 70.35 -34.57 2.30
N LEU A 273 70.41 -34.94 3.59
CA LEU A 273 71.66 -35.05 4.36
C LEU A 273 71.35 -35.37 5.83
N ASP A 274 71.95 -36.47 6.31
CA ASP A 274 72.12 -36.83 7.70
C ASP A 274 72.83 -35.71 8.50
N GLU A 275 72.44 -35.49 9.76
CA GLU A 275 73.34 -35.59 10.93
C GLU A 275 72.59 -35.28 12.24
N ASN A 276 72.58 -36.28 13.13
CA ASN A 276 72.60 -36.28 14.60
C ASN A 276 72.48 -34.93 15.34
N ASP A 277 71.64 -34.87 16.37
CA ASP A 277 72.08 -35.13 17.76
C ASP A 277 70.94 -34.99 18.79
N GLU A 278 71.17 -35.66 19.92
CA GLU A 278 70.30 -36.02 21.02
C GLU A 278 69.82 -34.89 21.95
N GLU A 279 68.93 -35.30 22.88
CA GLU A 279 68.62 -34.69 24.19
C GLU A 279 67.77 -33.40 24.17
N ASN A 280 66.70 -33.23 24.95
CA ASN A 280 66.42 -33.73 26.30
C ASN A 280 64.94 -33.57 26.66
N SER A 281 64.48 -34.43 27.56
CA SER A 281 63.24 -34.36 28.33
C SER A 281 63.09 -33.11 29.20
N VAL A 282 61.84 -32.74 29.53
CA VAL A 282 61.24 -32.74 30.90
C VAL A 282 60.11 -31.69 31.00
N ASP A 283 58.97 -32.17 31.55
CA ASP A 283 57.91 -31.54 32.39
C ASP A 283 58.01 -30.02 32.65
N VAL A 284 56.93 -29.23 32.66
CA VAL A 284 55.68 -29.30 33.48
C VAL A 284 54.59 -28.50 32.78
#